data_AF-A0A7C3CZQ1-F1
#
_entry.id   AF-A0A7C3CZQ1-F1
#
_cell.length_a   1.000
_cell.length_b   1.000
_cell.length_c   1.000
_cell.angle_alpha   90.00
_cell.angle_beta   90.00
_cell.angle_gamma   90.00
#
_symmetry.space_group_name_H-M   'P 1'
#
loop_
_entity.id
_entity.type
_entity.pdbx_description
1 polymer ?
#
loop_
_entity_poly.entity_id
_entity_poly.type
_entity_poly.pdbx_seq_one_letter_code
_entity_poly.pdbx_strand_id
1 'polypeptide(L)'
;YRAMEKGADSPEGKAVMVDENNCRFGKWLLQEEGGKRYSHLPSFSAIQEPHNQVHQNVHLAIRLSEKPWEKDVELQNKIVRAMHAAESGSRELMGILAKLIEEKIDL
;
A
#
# COMPACT_ATOMS: atom_id res chain seq x y z
N TYR A 1 -8.97 -4.02 8.50
CA TYR A 1 -9.71 -4.67 9.61
C TYR A 1 -10.49 -5.90 9.16
N ARG A 2 -11.47 -5.82 8.24
CA ARG A 2 -12.24 -7.01 7.79
C ARG A 2 -11.42 -8.22 7.30
N ALA A 3 -10.30 -8.01 6.61
CA ALA A 3 -9.42 -9.09 6.15
C ALA A 3 -8.71 -9.82 7.31
N MET A 4 -8.40 -9.11 8.40
CA MET A 4 -7.83 -9.72 9.60
C MET A 4 -8.90 -10.45 10.42
N GLU A 5 -10.14 -9.95 10.44
CA GLU A 5 -11.27 -10.57 11.14
C GLU A 5 -11.79 -11.84 10.44
N LYS A 6 -11.81 -11.85 9.10
CA LYS A 6 -12.30 -12.99 8.30
C LYS A 6 -11.21 -14.02 7.96
N GLY A 7 -9.96 -13.73 8.32
CA GLY A 7 -8.80 -14.55 7.98
C GLY A 7 -8.30 -14.34 6.55
N ALA A 8 -7.04 -14.71 6.30
CA ALA A 8 -6.36 -14.50 5.02
C ALA A 8 -6.99 -15.29 3.85
N ASP A 9 -7.68 -16.39 4.15
CA ASP A 9 -8.39 -17.21 3.15
C ASP A 9 -9.70 -16.59 2.66
N SER A 10 -10.19 -15.54 3.34
CA SER A 10 -11.36 -14.80 2.89
C SER A 10 -11.10 -14.10 1.55
N PRO A 11 -12.15 -13.82 0.75
CA PRO A 11 -12.01 -13.00 -0.46
C PRO A 11 -11.30 -11.67 -0.19
N GLU A 12 -11.56 -11.07 0.97
CA GLU A 12 -10.92 -9.83 1.41
C GLU A 12 -9.44 -10.01 1.78
N GLY A 13 -9.08 -11.13 2.42
CA GLY A 13 -7.69 -11.49 2.68
C GLY A 13 -6.89 -11.67 1.39
N LYS A 14 -7.43 -12.45 0.43
CA LYS A 14 -6.81 -12.68 -0.88
C LYS A 14 -6.67 -11.40 -1.71
N ALA A 15 -7.70 -10.53 -1.68
CA ALA A 15 -7.66 -9.26 -2.40
C ALA A 15 -6.55 -8.33 -1.90
N VAL A 16 -6.26 -8.37 -0.60
CA VAL A 16 -5.23 -7.53 0.02
C VAL A 16 -3.82 -8.10 -0.16
N MET A 17 -3.68 -9.40 -0.42
CA MET A 17 -2.39 -10.05 -0.69
C MET A 17 -1.85 -9.82 -2.12
N VAL A 18 -2.57 -9.08 -2.96
CA VAL A 18 -2.04 -8.62 -4.25
C VAL A 18 -0.84 -7.69 -4.01
N ASP A 19 0.23 -7.88 -4.78
CA ASP A 19 1.42 -7.03 -4.72
C ASP A 19 1.19 -5.65 -5.36
N GLU A 20 2.11 -4.74 -5.10
CA GLU A 20 2.07 -3.35 -5.55
C GLU A 20 2.01 -3.23 -7.08
N ASN A 21 2.61 -4.14 -7.85
CA ASN A 21 2.61 -4.06 -9.31
C ASN A 21 1.33 -4.64 -9.92
N ASN A 22 0.72 -5.61 -9.26
CA ASN A 22 -0.50 -6.28 -9.70
C ASN A 22 -1.79 -5.62 -9.20
N CYS A 23 -1.68 -4.67 -8.27
CA CYS A 23 -2.82 -3.89 -7.80
C CYS A 23 -3.33 -2.94 -8.90
N ARG A 24 -4.56 -2.43 -8.75
CA ARG A 24 -5.17 -1.54 -9.77
C ARG A 24 -4.31 -0.30 -10.04
N PHE A 25 -3.73 0.28 -8.99
CA PHE A 25 -2.90 1.47 -9.09
C PHE A 25 -1.52 1.17 -9.71
N GLY A 26 -0.86 0.08 -9.30
CA GLY A 26 0.40 -0.36 -9.92
C GLY A 26 0.25 -0.64 -11.41
N LYS A 27 -0.82 -1.35 -11.80
CA LYS A 27 -1.12 -1.57 -13.22
C LYS A 27 -1.32 -0.26 -13.98
N TRP A 28 -2.00 0.72 -13.38
CA TRP A 28 -2.18 2.04 -13.98
C TRP A 28 -0.85 2.79 -14.17
N LEU A 29 0.08 2.70 -13.21
CA LEU A 29 1.43 3.29 -13.32
C LEU A 29 2.25 2.68 -14.47
N LEU A 30 2.01 1.42 -14.82
CA LEU A 30 2.70 0.72 -15.91
C LEU A 30 2.02 0.90 -17.28
N GLN A 31 0.77 1.32 -17.30
CA GLN A 31 -0.03 1.50 -18.52
C GLN A 31 0.20 2.88 -19.16
N GLU A 32 -0.26 3.06 -20.40
CA GLU A 32 -0.11 4.35 -21.11
C GLU A 32 -0.85 5.49 -20.41
N GLU A 33 -2.03 5.22 -19.85
CA GLU A 33 -2.89 6.23 -19.23
C GLU A 33 -2.23 6.91 -18.02
N GLY A 34 -1.50 6.15 -17.21
CA GLY A 34 -0.75 6.64 -16.06
C GLY A 34 0.73 6.83 -16.37
N GLY A 35 1.43 5.73 -16.63
CA GLY A 35 2.87 5.68 -16.88
C GLY A 35 3.32 6.66 -17.95
N LYS A 36 2.92 6.49 -19.22
CA LYS A 36 3.40 7.39 -20.29
C LYS A 36 2.98 8.84 -20.09
N ARG A 37 1.79 9.06 -19.51
CA ARG A 37 1.23 10.40 -19.34
C ARG A 37 1.89 11.20 -18.22
N TYR A 38 2.42 10.55 -17.19
CA TYR A 38 2.93 11.23 -16.00
C TYR A 38 4.38 10.89 -15.66
N SER A 39 5.02 9.90 -16.30
CA SER A 39 6.40 9.47 -15.97
C SER A 39 7.46 10.54 -16.21
N HIS A 40 7.16 11.58 -16.97
CA HIS A 40 8.05 12.70 -17.21
C HIS A 40 8.00 13.75 -16.09
N LEU A 41 7.01 13.67 -15.20
CA LEU A 41 6.85 14.61 -14.09
C LEU A 41 7.79 14.24 -12.93
N PRO A 42 8.44 15.21 -12.27
CA PRO A 42 9.43 14.95 -11.23
C PRO A 42 8.91 14.09 -10.07
N SER A 43 7.67 14.30 -9.65
CA SER A 43 7.09 13.56 -8.52
C SER A 43 6.75 12.10 -8.85
N PHE A 44 6.72 11.70 -10.13
CA PHE A 44 6.26 10.36 -10.53
C PHE A 44 7.17 9.25 -10.00
N SER A 45 8.49 9.41 -10.08
CA SER A 45 9.43 8.38 -9.62
C SER A 45 9.39 8.16 -8.10
N ALA A 46 8.91 9.15 -7.33
CA ALA A 46 8.79 9.04 -5.88
C ALA A 46 7.63 8.15 -5.44
N ILE A 47 6.69 7.80 -6.33
CA ILE A 47 5.49 7.00 -6.00
C ILE A 47 5.84 5.56 -5.57
N GLN A 48 6.84 4.95 -6.22
CA GLN A 48 7.09 3.51 -6.12
C GLN A 48 7.39 3.07 -4.69
N GLU A 49 8.23 3.83 -3.98
CA GLU A 49 8.69 3.48 -2.64
C GLU A 49 7.57 3.46 -1.60
N PRO A 50 6.81 4.55 -1.36
CA PRO A 50 5.71 4.55 -0.40
C PRO A 50 4.58 3.60 -0.83
N HIS A 51 4.34 3.41 -2.14
CA HIS A 51 3.37 2.42 -2.62
C HIS A 51 3.76 0.98 -2.23
N ASN A 52 5.02 0.59 -2.46
CA ASN A 52 5.56 -0.70 -2.05
C ASN A 52 5.49 -0.87 -0.52
N GLN A 53 5.86 0.16 0.25
CA GLN A 53 5.79 0.12 1.70
C GLN A 53 4.37 -0.14 2.23
N VAL A 54 3.33 0.45 1.61
CA VAL A 54 1.94 0.16 1.98
C VAL A 54 1.64 -1.32 1.82
N HIS A 55 1.93 -1.91 0.66
CA HIS A 55 1.66 -3.33 0.40
C HIS A 55 2.42 -4.25 1.35
N GLN A 56 3.74 -4.04 1.52
CA GLN A 56 4.57 -4.89 2.38
C GLN A 56 4.09 -4.88 3.84
N ASN A 57 3.73 -3.71 4.36
CA ASN A 57 3.28 -3.58 5.74
C ASN A 57 1.88 -4.17 5.97
N VAL A 58 0.98 -4.04 5.00
CA VAL A 58 -0.34 -4.69 5.07
C VAL A 58 -0.19 -6.21 5.00
N HIS A 59 0.65 -6.74 4.11
CA HIS A 59 0.94 -8.18 4.03
C HIS A 59 1.57 -8.70 5.33
N LEU A 60 2.46 -7.91 5.94
CA LEU A 60 3.03 -8.23 7.24
C LEU A 60 1.96 -8.30 8.34
N ALA A 61 1.06 -7.32 8.41
CA ALA A 61 -0.03 -7.31 9.38
C ALA A 61 -0.93 -8.55 9.23
N ILE A 62 -1.26 -8.94 7.99
CA ILE A 62 -2.05 -10.15 7.70
C ILE A 62 -1.31 -11.41 8.18
N ARG A 63 -0.05 -11.62 7.75
CA ARG A 63 0.74 -12.79 8.15
C ARG A 63 0.94 -12.91 9.66
N LEU A 64 1.05 -11.79 10.35
CA LEU A 64 1.12 -11.78 11.81
C LEU A 64 -0.22 -12.13 12.45
N SER A 65 -1.34 -11.71 11.85
CA SER A 65 -2.69 -12.03 12.33
C SER A 65 -3.11 -13.50 12.12
N GLU A 66 -2.37 -14.26 11.32
CA GLU A 66 -2.54 -15.71 11.17
C GLU A 66 -1.92 -16.52 12.33
N LYS A 67 -1.09 -15.88 13.16
CA LYS A 67 -0.48 -16.49 14.35
C LYS A 67 -1.42 -16.36 15.56
N PRO A 68 -1.20 -17.07 16.68
CA PRO A 68 -2.01 -16.92 17.91
C PRO A 68 -1.77 -15.57 18.64
N TRP A 69 -2.10 -14.46 17.99
CA TRP A 69 -1.76 -13.10 18.42
C TRP A 69 -2.67 -12.58 19.53
N GLU A 70 -3.85 -13.17 19.74
CA GLU A 70 -4.89 -12.65 20.66
C GLU A 70 -4.43 -12.61 22.12
N LYS A 71 -3.45 -13.45 22.49
CA LYS A 71 -2.86 -13.49 23.83
C LYS A 71 -1.36 -13.17 23.85
N ASP A 72 -0.82 -12.73 22.72
CA ASP A 72 0.60 -12.40 22.57
C ASP A 72 0.77 -10.90 22.31
N VAL A 73 1.16 -10.18 23.38
CA VAL A 73 1.38 -8.72 23.36
C VAL A 73 2.47 -8.32 22.37
N GLU A 74 3.48 -9.15 22.17
CA GLU A 74 4.56 -8.85 21.21
C GLU A 74 4.04 -8.93 19.77
N LEU A 75 3.26 -9.97 19.44
CA LEU A 75 2.61 -10.08 18.14
C LEU A 75 1.59 -8.96 17.91
N GLN A 76 0.78 -8.60 18.91
CA GLN A 76 -0.13 -7.45 18.84
C GLN A 76 0.62 -6.16 18.50
N ASN A 77 1.71 -5.88 19.21
CA ASN A 77 2.53 -4.71 18.95
C ASN A 77 3.13 -4.70 17.54
N LYS A 78 3.56 -5.86 17.02
CA LYS A 78 4.07 -5.98 15.65
C LYS A 78 2.97 -5.72 14.62
N ILE A 79 1.76 -6.24 14.82
CA ILE A 79 0.60 -5.99 13.95
C ILE A 79 0.28 -4.49 13.93
N VAL A 80 0.18 -3.84 15.09
CA VAL A 80 -0.11 -2.41 15.20
C VAL A 80 0.95 -1.58 14.50
N ARG A 81 2.24 -1.90 14.70
CA ARG A 81 3.35 -1.20 14.03
C ARG A 81 3.29 -1.35 12.51
N ALA A 82 3.00 -2.55 12.00
CA ALA A 82 2.82 -2.78 10.57
C ALA A 82 1.66 -1.93 10.01
N MET A 83 0.52 -1.89 10.71
CA MET A 83 -0.62 -1.04 10.31
C MET A 83 -0.27 0.45 10.31
N HIS A 84 0.45 0.94 11.33
CA HIS A 84 0.91 2.33 11.38
C HIS A 84 1.88 2.67 10.24
N ALA A 85 2.80 1.75 9.91
CA ALA A 85 3.73 1.93 8.79
C ALA A 85 3.00 1.97 7.44
N ALA A 86 2.00 1.11 7.23
CA ALA A 86 1.14 1.17 6.06
C ALA A 86 0.36 2.50 5.96
N GLU A 87 -0.13 3.01 7.09
CA GLU A 87 -0.82 4.31 7.13
C GLU A 87 0.14 5.47 6.80
N SER A 88 1.36 5.43 7.35
CA SER A 88 2.40 6.42 7.06
C SER A 88 2.77 6.45 5.57
N GLY A 89 3.03 5.28 4.97
CA GLY A 89 3.30 5.17 3.53
C GLY A 89 2.12 5.65 2.69
N SER A 90 0.88 5.42 3.13
CA SER A 90 -0.32 5.93 2.45
C SER A 90 -0.39 7.46 2.48
N ARG A 91 -0.07 8.09 3.62
CA ARG A 91 -0.02 9.56 3.73
C ARG A 91 1.05 10.16 2.82
N GLU A 92 2.24 9.55 2.78
CA GLU A 92 3.32 9.97 1.91
C GLU A 92 2.94 9.85 0.43
N LEU A 93 2.38 8.70 0.04
CA LEU A 93 1.89 8.46 -1.32
C LEU A 93 0.86 9.53 -1.75
N MET A 94 -0.11 9.84 -0.88
CA MET A 94 -1.12 10.88 -1.19
C MET A 94 -0.49 12.27 -1.34
N GLY A 95 0.53 12.59 -0.55
CA GLY A 95 1.28 13.84 -0.70
C GLY A 95 2.04 13.93 -2.03
N ILE A 96 2.63 12.84 -2.48
CA ILE A 96 3.30 12.77 -3.79
C ILE A 96 2.29 12.88 -4.93
N LEU A 97 1.13 12.23 -4.83
CA LEU A 97 0.07 12.33 -5.83
C LEU A 97 -0.51 13.75 -5.93
N ALA A 98 -0.62 14.46 -4.81
CA ALA A 98 -1.03 15.87 -4.84
C ALA A 98 -0.01 16.71 -5.62
N LYS A 99 1.29 16.56 -5.35
CA LYS A 99 2.35 17.26 -6.09
C LYS A 99 2.36 16.92 -7.58
N LEU A 100 2.16 15.64 -7.92
CA LEU A 100 2.06 15.20 -9.32
C LEU A 100 0.91 15.90 -10.06
N ILE A 101 -0.22 16.13 -9.37
CA ILE A 101 -1.37 16.85 -9.95
C ILE A 101 -1.05 18.33 -10.13
N GLU A 102 -0.40 18.96 -9.15
CA GLU A 102 0.06 20.36 -9.23
C GLU A 102 1.04 20.55 -10.41
N GLU A 103 2.06 19.69 -10.53
CA GLU A 103 3.03 19.70 -11.63
C GLU A 103 2.37 19.60 -13.01
N LYS A 104 1.24 18.88 -13.12
CA LYS A 104 0.48 18.75 -14.35
C LYS A 104 -0.40 19.97 -14.66
N ILE A 105 -0.85 20.70 -13.64
CA ILE A 105 -1.69 21.90 -13.81
C ILE A 105 -0.84 23.11 -14.20
N ASP A 106 0.40 23.16 -13.69
CA ASP A 106 1.35 24.24 -13.97
C ASP A 106 2.07 24.12 -15.33
N LEU A 107 1.78 23.08 -16.12
CA LEU A 107 2.25 22.84 -17.49
C LEU A 107 1.18 23.20 -18.54
#